data_AF-A0AAN5HYC7-F1
#
_entry.id   AF-A0AAN5HYC7-F1
#
_cell.length_a   1.000
_cell.length_b   1.000
_cell.length_c   1.000
_cell.angle_alpha   90.00
_cell.angle_beta   90.00
_cell.angle_gamma   90.00
#
_symmetry.space_group_name_H-M   'P 1'
#
loop_
_entity.id
_entity.type
_entity.pdbx_description
1 polymer ?
#
loop_
_entity_poly.entity_id
_entity_poly.type
_entity_poly.pdbx_seq_one_letter_code
_entity_poly.pdbx_strand_id
1 'polypeptide(L)'
;MTVIAQFRNNFRFDSLDDYNCSIPPIEWSTRGVPRPVFGSICILLCLVGIVPYFACLPALWSMRKHACYKIMFALAVADIGTLLGLGLGGVVFIVGGMYCHAPKLSYFIGLLTCGNFFASCNSCFMIAVNRFVELFEIRTMLRFYKGNRAWLLMIIPLLYGFIPMTCSPIATANSEAHLFLIDPLIFSDDRYEYTSYFLLGNNFTMPTLSSVMYLTMICVMYARRNALSIQCGIIVIVHMSTMLGYAFLQLIHTSEALQYVAHVSWLLMHALPPFVYLTFNSAIRKHVLTIVSPSMVQPTS
;
A
#
# COMPACT_ATOMS: atom_id res chain seq x y z
N MET A 1 -11.68 -29.37 -0.79
CA MET A 1 -11.43 -27.96 -1.11
C MET A 1 -10.40 -27.90 -2.24
N THR A 2 -10.73 -27.22 -3.34
CA THR A 2 -9.86 -27.07 -4.52
C THR A 2 -9.18 -25.71 -4.44
N VAL A 3 -7.85 -25.67 -4.46
CA VAL A 3 -7.10 -24.40 -4.47
C VAL A 3 -7.35 -23.67 -5.78
N ILE A 4 -7.71 -22.38 -5.70
CA ILE A 4 -7.93 -21.55 -6.89
C ILE A 4 -6.63 -21.38 -7.70
N ALA A 5 -6.78 -21.17 -9.01
CA ALA A 5 -5.64 -20.94 -9.88
C ALA A 5 -4.85 -19.69 -9.44
N GLN A 6 -3.56 -19.88 -9.14
CA GLN A 6 -2.67 -18.81 -8.68
C GLN A 6 -2.21 -17.89 -9.81
N PHE A 7 -2.19 -18.41 -11.05
CA PHE A 7 -1.93 -17.64 -12.26
C PHE A 7 -3.21 -17.65 -13.11
N ARG A 8 -3.81 -16.48 -13.34
CA ARG A 8 -5.11 -16.38 -14.02
C ARG A 8 -5.29 -15.07 -14.75
N ASN A 9 -6.06 -15.08 -15.83
CA ASN A 9 -6.34 -13.87 -16.59
C ASN A 9 -7.49 -13.07 -15.95
N ASN A 10 -7.10 -12.09 -15.17
CA ASN A 10 -8.00 -11.19 -14.46
C ASN A 10 -8.84 -10.28 -15.37
N PHE A 11 -8.45 -10.07 -16.63
CA PHE A 11 -9.30 -9.38 -17.61
C PHE A 11 -10.51 -10.20 -18.04
N ARG A 12 -10.53 -11.50 -17.77
CA ARG A 12 -11.62 -12.43 -18.07
C ARG A 12 -12.14 -13.09 -16.81
N PHE A 13 -12.25 -12.33 -15.72
CA PHE A 13 -12.72 -12.85 -14.44
C PHE A 13 -14.12 -13.46 -14.51
N ASP A 14 -14.99 -12.98 -15.43
CA ASP A 14 -16.34 -13.53 -15.66
C ASP A 14 -16.32 -15.00 -16.15
N SER A 15 -15.19 -15.48 -16.68
CA SER A 15 -15.03 -16.86 -17.16
C SER A 15 -14.56 -17.84 -16.09
N LEU A 16 -14.33 -17.36 -14.87
CA LEU A 16 -13.84 -18.15 -13.75
C LEU A 16 -15.01 -18.74 -12.96
N ASP A 17 -15.11 -20.07 -12.92
CA ASP A 17 -16.17 -20.78 -12.19
C ASP A 17 -16.16 -20.45 -10.68
N ASP A 18 -14.97 -20.20 -10.11
CA ASP A 18 -14.77 -19.77 -8.71
C ASP A 18 -15.29 -18.35 -8.43
N TYR A 19 -15.62 -17.56 -9.45
CA TYR A 19 -16.23 -16.22 -9.28
C TYR A 19 -17.65 -16.14 -9.84
N ASN A 20 -18.28 -17.29 -10.15
CA ASN A 20 -19.59 -17.32 -10.77
C ASN A 20 -20.73 -17.11 -9.76
N CYS A 21 -21.25 -15.88 -9.75
CA CYS A 21 -22.36 -15.44 -8.91
C CYS A 21 -23.74 -16.04 -9.26
N SER A 22 -23.87 -16.80 -10.35
CA SER A 22 -25.15 -17.40 -10.78
C SER A 22 -25.35 -18.83 -10.28
N ILE A 23 -24.30 -19.46 -9.74
CA ILE A 23 -24.35 -20.85 -9.26
C ILE A 23 -25.21 -20.97 -8.00
N PRO A 24 -24.96 -20.21 -6.92
CA PRO A 24 -25.85 -20.24 -5.77
C PRO A 24 -27.15 -19.44 -6.07
N PRO A 25 -28.34 -20.03 -5.89
CA PRO A 25 -29.62 -19.34 -6.11
C PRO A 25 -29.98 -18.46 -4.90
N ILE A 26 -29.14 -17.46 -4.61
CA ILE A 26 -29.25 -16.59 -3.44
C ILE A 26 -29.45 -15.15 -3.88
N GLU A 27 -30.33 -14.43 -3.18
CA GLU A 27 -30.43 -12.98 -3.33
C GLU A 27 -29.31 -12.30 -2.55
N TRP A 28 -28.31 -11.76 -3.26
CA TRP A 28 -27.11 -11.18 -2.66
C TRP A 28 -27.40 -10.03 -1.66
N SER A 29 -28.50 -9.30 -1.85
CA SER A 29 -28.94 -8.24 -0.94
C SER A 29 -29.16 -8.73 0.50
N THR A 30 -29.48 -10.01 0.68
CA THR A 30 -29.77 -10.62 1.98
C THR A 30 -28.53 -11.05 2.76
N ARG A 31 -27.38 -11.17 2.07
CA ARG A 31 -26.10 -11.61 2.67
C ARG A 31 -25.16 -10.43 2.95
N GLY A 32 -25.29 -9.34 2.19
CA GLY A 32 -24.55 -8.10 2.46
C GLY A 32 -24.95 -7.49 3.81
N VAL A 33 -23.97 -7.07 4.61
CA VAL A 33 -24.20 -6.44 5.92
C VAL A 33 -23.85 -4.96 5.85
N PRO A 34 -24.83 -4.04 5.87
CA PRO A 34 -24.55 -2.59 5.87
C PRO A 34 -23.82 -2.16 7.14
N ARG A 35 -22.66 -1.52 6.97
CA ARG A 35 -21.82 -1.02 8.07
C ARG A 35 -21.54 0.48 7.87
N PRO A 36 -22.57 1.35 7.97
CA PRO A 36 -22.47 2.76 7.60
C PRO A 36 -21.47 3.54 8.44
N VAL A 37 -21.39 3.26 9.75
CA VAL A 37 -20.44 3.92 10.66
C VAL A 37 -19.00 3.59 10.28
N PHE A 38 -18.69 2.31 10.11
CA PHE A 38 -17.34 1.87 9.77
C PHE A 38 -16.91 2.38 8.39
N GLY A 39 -17.76 2.21 7.37
CA GLY A 39 -17.44 2.69 6.03
C GLY A 39 -17.24 4.21 5.98
N SER A 40 -18.00 4.98 6.75
CA SER A 40 -17.82 6.45 6.87
C SER A 40 -16.49 6.80 7.53
N ILE A 41 -16.08 6.06 8.57
CA ILE A 41 -14.76 6.24 9.21
C ILE A 41 -13.64 5.95 8.21
N CYS A 42 -13.73 4.87 7.42
CA CYS A 42 -12.74 4.55 6.40
C CYS A 42 -12.61 5.67 5.37
N ILE A 43 -13.73 6.18 4.84
CA ILE A 43 -13.72 7.30 3.89
C ILE A 43 -13.07 8.54 4.50
N LEU A 44 -13.46 8.90 5.73
CA LEU A 44 -12.91 10.06 6.42
C LEU A 44 -11.40 9.94 6.60
N LEU A 45 -10.91 8.79 7.06
CA LEU A 45 -9.48 8.56 7.25
C LEU A 45 -8.71 8.59 5.92
N CYS A 46 -9.27 8.03 4.84
CA CYS A 46 -8.68 8.15 3.50
C CYS A 46 -8.58 9.60 3.05
N LEU A 47 -9.63 10.40 3.25
CA LEU A 47 -9.61 11.83 2.89
C LEU A 47 -8.56 12.61 3.71
N VAL A 48 -8.52 12.39 5.02
CA VAL A 48 -7.53 13.00 5.92
C VAL A 48 -6.10 12.58 5.52
N GLY A 49 -5.90 11.35 5.08
CA GLY A 49 -4.61 10.85 4.59
C GLY A 49 -4.18 11.44 3.25
N ILE A 50 -5.11 11.60 2.31
CA ILE A 50 -4.84 12.10 0.95
C ILE A 50 -4.48 13.60 0.95
N VAL A 51 -5.16 14.42 1.76
CA VAL A 51 -4.97 15.89 1.75
C VAL A 51 -3.50 16.32 1.93
N PRO A 52 -2.75 15.80 2.93
CA PRO A 52 -1.33 16.11 3.09
C PRO A 52 -0.44 15.68 1.93
N TYR A 53 -0.80 14.63 1.18
CA TYR A 53 -0.03 14.23 0.00
C TYR A 53 -0.05 15.33 -1.06
N PHE A 54 -1.19 16.02 -1.26
CA PHE A 54 -1.26 17.14 -2.21
C PHE A 54 -0.35 18.30 -1.82
N ALA A 55 -0.10 18.52 -0.52
CA ALA A 55 0.89 19.49 -0.06
C ALA A 55 2.34 19.00 -0.28
N CYS A 56 2.60 17.69 -0.10
CA CYS A 56 3.94 17.13 -0.22
C CYS A 56 4.41 16.93 -1.67
N LEU A 57 3.50 16.56 -2.59
CA LEU A 57 3.84 16.21 -3.97
C LEU A 57 4.60 17.32 -4.73
N PRO A 58 4.20 18.61 -4.67
CA PRO A 58 4.97 19.69 -5.31
C PRO A 58 6.39 19.83 -4.74
N ALA A 59 6.55 19.68 -3.43
CA ALA A 59 7.87 19.74 -2.78
C ALA A 59 8.76 18.56 -3.20
N LEU A 60 8.20 17.34 -3.24
CA LEU A 60 8.89 16.15 -3.74
C LEU A 60 9.30 16.33 -5.21
N TRP A 61 8.41 16.88 -6.04
CA TRP A 61 8.67 17.14 -7.45
C TRP A 61 9.76 18.18 -7.67
N SER A 62 9.79 19.24 -6.85
CA SER A 62 10.83 20.28 -6.90
C SER A 62 12.22 19.69 -6.61
N MET A 63 12.29 18.76 -5.65
CA MET A 63 13.54 18.11 -5.24
C MET A 63 13.90 16.86 -6.05
N ARG A 64 13.21 16.60 -7.17
CA ARG A 64 13.42 15.44 -8.05
C ARG A 64 14.83 15.35 -8.65
N LYS A 65 15.71 16.33 -8.43
CA LYS A 65 17.13 16.23 -8.80
C LYS A 65 17.82 15.05 -8.10
N HIS A 66 17.38 14.68 -6.89
CA HIS A 66 17.89 13.52 -6.17
C HIS A 66 17.02 12.29 -6.41
N ALA A 67 17.63 11.12 -6.58
CA ALA A 67 16.90 9.88 -6.85
C ALA A 67 15.87 9.54 -5.77
N CYS A 68 16.25 9.62 -4.49
CA CYS A 68 15.34 9.31 -3.39
C CYS A 68 14.01 10.08 -3.46
N TYR A 69 14.03 11.37 -3.79
CA TYR A 69 12.81 12.17 -3.94
C TYR A 69 11.94 11.75 -5.15
N LYS A 70 12.54 11.19 -6.20
CA LYS A 70 11.77 10.57 -7.32
C LYS A 70 11.05 9.31 -6.86
N ILE A 71 11.73 8.47 -6.08
CA ILE A 71 11.12 7.24 -5.53
C ILE A 71 10.02 7.59 -4.55
N MET A 72 10.24 8.57 -3.66
CA MET A 72 9.23 9.07 -2.74
C MET A 72 8.02 9.68 -3.47
N PHE A 73 8.23 10.33 -4.61
CA PHE A 73 7.14 10.84 -5.44
C PHE A 73 6.30 9.67 -6.03
N ALA A 74 6.95 8.65 -6.58
CA ALA A 74 6.25 7.46 -7.09
C ALA A 74 5.49 6.72 -5.98
N LEU A 75 6.11 6.57 -4.80
CA LEU A 75 5.49 6.01 -3.60
C LEU A 75 4.22 6.80 -3.21
N ALA A 76 4.31 8.14 -3.15
CA ALA A 76 3.18 8.98 -2.81
C ALA A 76 2.00 8.83 -3.79
N VAL A 77 2.27 8.67 -5.10
CA VAL A 77 1.23 8.42 -6.09
C VAL A 77 0.57 7.05 -5.87
N ALA A 78 1.36 6.01 -5.56
CA ALA A 78 0.84 4.68 -5.24
C ALA A 78 0.02 4.67 -3.94
N ASP A 79 0.47 5.37 -2.90
CA ASP A 79 -0.28 5.47 -1.64
C ASP A 79 -1.63 6.17 -1.84
N ILE A 80 -1.67 7.28 -2.61
CA ILE A 80 -2.93 7.94 -2.97
C ILE A 80 -3.85 6.97 -3.74
N GLY A 81 -3.31 6.22 -4.72
CA GLY A 81 -4.09 5.23 -5.46
C GLY A 81 -4.69 4.15 -4.55
N THR A 82 -3.92 3.68 -3.56
CA THR A 82 -4.39 2.71 -2.57
C THR A 82 -5.47 3.31 -1.67
N LEU A 83 -5.27 4.53 -1.16
CA LEU A 83 -6.25 5.23 -0.32
C LEU A 83 -7.56 5.54 -1.06
N LEU A 84 -7.50 5.87 -2.35
CA LEU A 84 -8.70 6.02 -3.18
C LEU A 84 -9.48 4.70 -3.29
N GLY A 85 -8.77 3.59 -3.53
CA GLY A 85 -9.37 2.26 -3.56
C GLY A 85 -9.99 1.85 -2.22
N LEU A 86 -9.30 2.10 -1.10
CA LEU A 86 -9.83 1.88 0.25
C LEU A 86 -11.05 2.77 0.56
N GLY A 87 -11.05 4.02 0.11
CA GLY A 87 -12.20 4.92 0.24
C GLY A 87 -13.42 4.42 -0.52
N LEU A 88 -13.23 3.91 -1.74
CA LEU A 88 -14.30 3.23 -2.50
C LEU A 88 -14.77 1.96 -1.79
N GLY A 89 -13.86 1.19 -1.19
CA GLY A 89 -14.21 0.07 -0.29
C GLY A 89 -15.06 0.51 0.90
N GLY A 90 -14.80 1.70 1.47
CA GLY A 90 -15.66 2.31 2.49
C GLY A 90 -17.10 2.52 2.01
N VAL A 91 -17.30 2.94 0.76
CA VAL A 91 -18.65 3.06 0.15
C VAL A 91 -19.31 1.68 0.05
N VAL A 92 -18.56 0.66 -0.37
CA VAL A 92 -19.03 -0.75 -0.41
C VAL A 92 -19.49 -1.18 0.99
N PHE A 93 -18.77 -0.84 2.06
CA PHE A 93 -19.17 -1.17 3.43
C PHE A 93 -20.43 -0.43 3.88
N ILE A 94 -20.61 0.83 3.50
CA ILE A 94 -21.82 1.60 3.83
C ILE A 94 -23.08 0.93 3.29
N VAL A 95 -23.03 0.51 2.02
CA VAL A 95 -24.20 -0.04 1.33
C VAL A 95 -24.44 -1.53 1.58
N GLY A 96 -23.54 -2.21 2.31
CA GLY A 96 -23.61 -3.68 2.44
C GLY A 96 -23.23 -4.40 1.15
N GLY A 97 -22.29 -3.83 0.40
CA GLY A 97 -21.83 -4.37 -0.88
C GLY A 97 -21.04 -5.66 -0.73
N MET A 98 -21.17 -6.55 -1.72
CA MET A 98 -20.40 -7.78 -1.86
C MET A 98 -19.94 -7.87 -3.31
N TYR A 99 -19.04 -8.81 -3.59
CA TYR A 99 -18.54 -9.03 -4.94
C TYR A 99 -19.66 -9.14 -5.99
N CYS A 100 -20.68 -9.96 -5.71
CA CYS A 100 -21.75 -10.27 -6.67
C CYS A 100 -22.79 -9.17 -6.92
N HIS A 101 -22.82 -8.09 -6.12
CA HIS A 101 -23.69 -6.95 -6.42
C HIS A 101 -23.23 -6.19 -7.67
N ALA A 102 -21.91 -6.06 -7.84
CA ALA A 102 -21.33 -5.39 -9.00
C ALA A 102 -19.91 -5.94 -9.28
N PRO A 103 -19.79 -7.15 -9.88
CA PRO A 103 -18.50 -7.82 -10.05
C PRO A 103 -17.44 -6.96 -10.72
N LYS A 104 -17.80 -6.26 -11.81
CA LYS A 104 -16.89 -5.34 -12.53
C LYS A 104 -16.38 -4.19 -11.67
N LEU A 105 -17.24 -3.61 -10.84
CA LEU A 105 -16.86 -2.51 -9.94
C LEU A 105 -15.99 -3.02 -8.79
N SER A 106 -16.39 -4.11 -8.14
CA SER A 106 -15.61 -4.77 -7.09
C SER A 106 -14.22 -5.15 -7.58
N TYR A 107 -14.15 -5.66 -8.82
CA TYR A 107 -12.91 -6.00 -9.49
C TYR A 107 -12.03 -4.77 -9.72
N PHE A 108 -12.58 -3.68 -10.28
CA PHE A 108 -11.88 -2.42 -10.47
C PHE A 108 -11.34 -1.82 -9.16
N ILE A 109 -12.15 -1.83 -8.10
CA ILE A 109 -11.73 -1.37 -6.77
C ILE A 109 -10.57 -2.23 -6.25
N GLY A 110 -10.66 -3.56 -6.39
CA GLY A 110 -9.59 -4.48 -6.02
C GLY A 110 -8.29 -4.25 -6.81
N LEU A 111 -8.38 -4.06 -8.13
CA LEU A 111 -7.24 -3.72 -8.99
C LEU A 111 -6.55 -2.43 -8.52
N LEU A 112 -7.34 -1.36 -8.34
CA LEU A 112 -6.84 -0.06 -7.91
C LEU A 112 -6.16 -0.16 -6.54
N THR A 113 -6.78 -0.85 -5.59
CA THR A 113 -6.27 -0.95 -4.22
C THR A 113 -5.03 -1.85 -4.15
N CYS A 114 -5.13 -3.09 -4.61
CA CYS A 114 -4.06 -4.07 -4.50
C CYS A 114 -2.88 -3.76 -5.43
N GLY A 115 -3.13 -3.32 -6.67
CA GLY A 115 -2.05 -3.00 -7.61
C GLY A 115 -1.16 -1.85 -7.10
N ASN A 116 -1.78 -0.79 -6.59
CA ASN A 116 -1.05 0.32 -5.98
C ASN A 116 -0.39 -0.06 -4.65
N PHE A 117 -1.01 -0.93 -3.85
CA PHE A 117 -0.39 -1.45 -2.63
C PHE A 117 0.94 -2.16 -2.93
N PHE A 118 0.97 -3.05 -3.93
CA PHE A 118 2.20 -3.74 -4.33
C PHE A 118 3.26 -2.77 -4.87
N ALA A 119 2.85 -1.79 -5.67
CA ALA A 119 3.75 -0.74 -6.16
C ALA A 119 4.33 0.10 -5.01
N SER A 120 3.53 0.39 -3.97
CA SER A 120 3.97 1.08 -2.76
C SER A 120 5.00 0.26 -1.98
N CYS A 121 4.72 -1.04 -1.71
CA CYS A 121 5.67 -1.93 -1.03
C CYS A 121 7.02 -2.01 -1.75
N ASN A 122 7.00 -2.18 -3.08
CA ASN A 122 8.22 -2.22 -3.86
C ASN A 122 8.95 -0.87 -3.86
N SER A 123 8.22 0.25 -3.92
CA SER A 123 8.82 1.59 -3.84
C SER A 123 9.52 1.82 -2.50
N CYS A 124 8.94 1.38 -1.39
CA CYS A 124 9.57 1.41 -0.07
C CYS A 124 10.88 0.60 -0.05
N PHE A 125 10.86 -0.62 -0.59
CA PHE A 125 12.07 -1.44 -0.74
C PHE A 125 13.13 -0.72 -1.59
N MET A 126 12.75 -0.10 -2.71
CA MET A 126 13.68 0.66 -3.54
C MET A 126 14.30 1.88 -2.82
N ILE A 127 13.56 2.53 -1.92
CA ILE A 127 14.12 3.58 -1.05
C ILE A 127 15.19 2.97 -0.14
N ALA A 128 14.92 1.82 0.47
CA ALA A 128 15.90 1.11 1.30
C ALA A 128 17.17 0.77 0.51
N VAL A 129 17.02 0.26 -0.72
CA VAL A 129 18.14 -0.02 -1.64
C VAL A 129 18.92 1.24 -1.99
N ASN A 130 18.25 2.35 -2.33
CA ASN A 130 18.91 3.62 -2.61
C ASN A 130 19.79 4.06 -1.43
N ARG A 131 19.26 4.02 -0.20
CA ARG A 131 19.99 4.41 1.01
C ARG A 131 21.14 3.49 1.33
N PHE A 132 20.95 2.19 1.15
CA PHE A 132 22.01 1.19 1.34
C PHE A 132 23.16 1.44 0.36
N VAL A 133 22.85 1.62 -0.92
CA VAL A 133 23.85 1.90 -1.96
C VAL A 133 24.60 3.21 -1.69
N GLU A 134 23.93 4.25 -1.18
CA GLU A 134 24.54 5.51 -0.74
C GLU A 134 25.49 5.31 0.45
N LEU A 135 25.08 4.58 1.50
CA LEU A 135 25.88 4.38 2.71
C LEU A 135 27.16 3.57 2.47
N PHE A 136 27.09 2.55 1.62
CA PHE A 136 28.22 1.68 1.28
C PHE A 136 29.00 2.15 0.06
N GLU A 137 28.64 3.29 -0.53
CA GLU A 137 29.29 3.87 -1.71
C GLU A 137 29.46 2.89 -2.88
N ILE A 138 28.46 2.05 -3.13
CA ILE A 138 28.53 0.98 -4.15
C ILE A 138 28.50 1.61 -5.56
N ARG A 139 29.69 1.96 -6.07
CA ARG A 139 29.90 2.78 -7.28
C ARG A 139 29.12 2.29 -8.51
N THR A 140 29.04 0.97 -8.71
CA THR A 140 28.30 0.39 -9.84
C THR A 140 26.80 0.70 -9.75
N MET A 141 26.21 0.58 -8.57
CA MET A 141 24.78 0.80 -8.35
C MET A 141 24.42 2.29 -8.32
N LEU A 142 25.31 3.14 -7.78
CA LEU A 142 25.14 4.59 -7.80
C LEU A 142 24.96 5.15 -9.23
N ARG A 143 25.45 4.47 -10.27
CA ARG A 143 25.24 4.88 -11.67
C ARG A 143 23.77 4.83 -12.11
N PHE A 144 22.97 3.94 -11.54
CA PHE A 144 21.53 3.83 -11.86
C PHE A 144 20.71 4.93 -11.18
N TYR A 145 21.14 5.41 -10.02
CA TYR A 145 20.50 6.48 -9.25
C TYR A 145 20.90 7.90 -9.72
N LYS A 146 21.71 8.03 -10.78
CA LYS A 146 22.15 9.35 -11.29
C LYS A 146 21.19 9.91 -12.35
N GLY A 147 20.87 11.20 -12.20
CA GLY A 147 20.12 11.97 -13.20
C GLY A 147 18.76 11.34 -13.51
N ASN A 148 18.40 11.26 -14.80
CA ASN A 148 17.11 10.73 -15.23
C ASN A 148 16.99 9.20 -15.20
N ARG A 149 18.08 8.46 -15.00
CA ARG A 149 18.04 6.99 -14.94
C ARG A 149 17.23 6.46 -13.76
N ALA A 150 17.18 7.22 -12.67
CA ALA A 150 16.32 6.92 -11.53
C ALA A 150 14.81 6.90 -11.88
N TRP A 151 14.38 7.56 -12.96
CA TRP A 151 12.99 7.42 -13.46
C TRP A 151 12.76 6.07 -14.15
N LEU A 152 13.77 5.53 -14.85
CA LEU A 152 13.67 4.19 -15.43
C LEU A 152 13.56 3.11 -14.35
N LEU A 153 14.20 3.34 -13.20
CA LEU A 153 14.06 2.48 -12.03
C LEU A 153 12.60 2.45 -11.51
N MET A 154 11.80 3.49 -11.74
CA MET A 154 10.38 3.53 -11.35
C MET A 154 9.48 2.65 -12.22
N ILE A 155 10.01 2.09 -13.30
CA ILE A 155 9.31 1.03 -14.04
C ILE A 155 9.21 -0.24 -13.16
N ILE A 156 10.16 -0.48 -12.25
CA ILE A 156 10.16 -1.69 -11.41
C ILE A 156 8.94 -1.72 -10.47
N PRO A 157 8.65 -0.69 -9.64
CA PRO A 157 7.45 -0.68 -8.81
C PRO A 157 6.16 -0.72 -9.62
N LEU A 158 6.11 -0.03 -10.76
CA LEU A 158 4.94 -0.03 -11.64
C LEU A 158 4.62 -1.43 -12.17
N LEU A 159 5.63 -2.14 -12.69
CA LEU A 159 5.46 -3.51 -13.17
C LEU A 159 5.16 -4.47 -12.02
N TYR A 160 5.82 -4.29 -10.87
CA TYR A 160 5.60 -5.12 -9.68
C TYR A 160 4.17 -4.98 -9.12
N GLY A 161 3.53 -3.81 -9.26
CA GLY A 161 2.10 -3.63 -8.98
C GLY A 161 1.19 -4.17 -10.08
N PHE A 162 1.52 -3.89 -11.35
CA PHE A 162 0.68 -4.20 -12.50
C PHE A 162 0.59 -5.71 -12.81
N ILE A 163 1.69 -6.46 -12.67
CA ILE A 163 1.72 -7.88 -13.01
C ILE A 163 0.79 -8.69 -12.08
N PRO A 164 0.93 -8.67 -10.73
CA PRO A 164 0.03 -9.40 -9.85
C PRO A 164 -1.43 -8.98 -10.00
N MET A 165 -1.65 -7.68 -10.26
CA MET A 165 -2.97 -7.12 -10.52
C MET A 165 -3.65 -7.77 -11.75
N THR A 166 -2.89 -8.18 -12.78
CA THR A 166 -3.45 -8.76 -14.02
C THR A 166 -3.38 -10.28 -14.09
N CYS A 167 -2.56 -10.92 -13.24
CA CYS A 167 -2.32 -12.34 -13.35
C CYS A 167 -2.52 -13.17 -12.07
N SER A 168 -2.95 -12.58 -10.95
CA SER A 168 -3.06 -13.30 -9.66
C SER A 168 -4.41 -13.07 -8.96
N PRO A 169 -4.78 -13.91 -7.98
CA PRO A 169 -5.96 -13.64 -7.17
C PRO A 169 -5.88 -12.29 -6.44
N ILE A 170 -6.89 -11.46 -6.66
CA ILE A 170 -6.99 -10.12 -6.07
C ILE A 170 -7.97 -10.10 -4.91
N ALA A 171 -7.71 -9.24 -3.92
CA ALA A 171 -8.64 -9.00 -2.84
C ALA A 171 -9.71 -7.98 -3.26
N THR A 172 -10.95 -8.23 -2.87
CA THR A 172 -12.10 -7.36 -3.13
C THR A 172 -12.79 -6.99 -1.83
N ALA A 173 -13.36 -5.77 -1.77
CA ALA A 173 -14.08 -5.32 -0.59
C ALA A 173 -15.33 -6.17 -0.37
N ASN A 174 -15.47 -6.73 0.83
CA ASN A 174 -16.65 -7.48 1.24
C ASN A 174 -17.19 -6.93 2.56
N SER A 175 -18.47 -6.54 2.57
CA SER A 175 -19.11 -5.95 3.75
C SER A 175 -19.42 -6.95 4.87
N GLU A 176 -19.61 -8.23 4.54
CA GLU A 176 -19.83 -9.30 5.52
C GLU A 176 -18.65 -9.38 6.48
N ALA A 177 -17.43 -9.44 5.93
CA ALA A 177 -16.17 -9.50 6.67
C ALA A 177 -15.48 -8.14 6.90
N HIS A 178 -16.11 -7.02 6.51
CA HIS A 178 -15.62 -5.64 6.69
C HIS A 178 -14.14 -5.43 6.35
N LEU A 179 -13.66 -6.13 5.31
CA LEU A 179 -12.26 -6.17 4.89
C LEU A 179 -12.20 -6.42 3.38
N PHE A 180 -11.02 -6.19 2.79
CA PHE A 180 -10.70 -6.70 1.47
C PHE A 180 -10.23 -8.14 1.59
N LEU A 181 -10.96 -9.07 0.98
CA LEU A 181 -10.68 -10.49 1.03
C LEU A 181 -10.36 -11.04 -0.36
N ILE A 182 -9.44 -12.01 -0.42
CA ILE A 182 -9.24 -12.80 -1.65
C ILE A 182 -10.49 -13.65 -1.91
N ASP A 183 -11.05 -14.20 -0.83
CA ASP A 183 -12.32 -14.91 -0.87
C ASP A 183 -13.47 -13.91 -1.08
N PRO A 184 -14.19 -13.96 -2.23
CA PRO A 184 -15.35 -13.11 -2.46
C PRO A 184 -16.56 -13.51 -1.60
N LEU A 185 -16.49 -14.61 -0.83
CA LEU A 185 -17.56 -15.22 -0.05
C LEU A 185 -18.79 -15.52 -0.92
N ILE A 186 -18.58 -16.22 -2.03
CA ILE A 186 -19.67 -16.64 -2.94
C ILE A 186 -20.25 -17.97 -2.47
N PHE A 187 -19.39 -18.97 -2.29
CA PHE A 187 -19.76 -20.33 -1.93
C PHE A 187 -19.62 -20.55 -0.42
N SER A 188 -20.61 -21.21 0.19
CA SER A 188 -20.62 -21.53 1.62
C SER A 188 -20.23 -22.99 1.91
N ASP A 189 -19.93 -23.77 0.89
CA ASP A 189 -19.63 -25.21 0.96
C ASP A 189 -18.12 -25.50 1.00
N ASP A 190 -17.29 -24.49 1.25
CA ASP A 190 -15.81 -24.58 1.31
C ASP A 190 -15.21 -25.36 0.13
N ARG A 191 -15.83 -25.26 -1.04
CA ARG A 191 -15.39 -26.01 -2.22
C ARG A 191 -14.11 -25.46 -2.83
N TYR A 192 -13.84 -24.17 -2.64
CA TYR A 192 -12.64 -23.47 -3.14
C TYR A 192 -11.82 -22.91 -2.00
N GLU A 193 -10.49 -23.03 -2.09
CA GLU A 193 -9.55 -22.37 -1.19
C GLU A 193 -9.02 -21.10 -1.84
N TYR A 194 -9.40 -19.94 -1.32
CA TYR A 194 -9.00 -18.64 -1.85
C TYR A 194 -7.70 -18.16 -1.21
N THR A 195 -6.59 -18.40 -1.90
CA THR A 195 -5.25 -17.94 -1.49
C THR A 195 -4.56 -17.21 -2.63
N SER A 196 -3.61 -16.33 -2.29
CA SER A 196 -2.80 -15.59 -3.27
C SER A 196 -1.34 -15.67 -2.86
N TYR A 197 -0.57 -16.47 -3.59
CA TYR A 197 0.87 -16.60 -3.35
C TYR A 197 1.63 -15.31 -3.65
N PHE A 198 1.14 -14.49 -4.57
CA PHE A 198 1.70 -13.16 -4.84
C PHE A 198 1.51 -12.21 -3.66
N LEU A 199 0.32 -12.17 -3.07
CA LEU A 199 0.06 -11.34 -1.89
C LEU A 199 0.88 -11.82 -0.69
N LEU A 200 0.91 -13.14 -0.46
CA LEU A 200 1.70 -13.75 0.60
C LEU A 200 3.20 -13.42 0.43
N GLY A 201 3.74 -13.64 -0.76
CA GLY A 201 5.13 -13.34 -1.10
C GLY A 201 5.44 -11.86 -0.94
N ASN A 202 4.58 -10.96 -1.42
CA ASN A 202 4.77 -9.52 -1.24
C ASN A 202 4.85 -9.14 0.23
N ASN A 203 3.88 -9.59 1.02
CA ASN A 203 3.73 -9.21 2.43
C ASN A 203 4.84 -9.78 3.31
N PHE A 204 5.46 -10.90 2.91
CA PHE A 204 6.59 -11.47 3.64
C PHE A 204 7.93 -10.94 3.12
N THR A 205 8.18 -11.00 1.82
CA THR A 205 9.48 -10.71 1.23
C THR A 205 9.82 -9.23 1.27
N MET A 206 8.90 -8.34 0.90
CA MET A 206 9.22 -6.89 0.81
C MET A 206 9.55 -6.29 2.18
N PRO A 207 8.76 -6.51 3.24
CA PRO A 207 9.10 -6.03 4.57
C PRO A 207 10.37 -6.70 5.12
N THR A 208 10.52 -8.02 4.99
CA THR A 208 11.70 -8.73 5.52
C THR A 208 13.00 -8.24 4.89
N LEU A 209 13.07 -8.13 3.55
CA LEU A 209 14.27 -7.63 2.87
C LEU A 209 14.58 -6.18 3.27
N SER A 210 13.56 -5.32 3.31
CA SER A 210 13.74 -3.92 3.71
C SER A 210 14.26 -3.81 5.15
N SER A 211 13.68 -4.57 6.08
CA SER A 211 14.09 -4.59 7.49
C SER A 211 15.53 -5.06 7.65
N VAL A 212 15.94 -6.13 6.97
CA VAL A 212 17.34 -6.61 7.00
C VAL A 212 18.31 -5.54 6.50
N MET A 213 17.96 -4.84 5.41
CA MET A 213 18.79 -3.75 4.90
C MET A 213 18.91 -2.59 5.89
N TYR A 214 17.80 -2.15 6.48
CA TYR A 214 17.83 -1.07 7.47
C TYR A 214 18.57 -1.46 8.75
N LEU A 215 18.39 -2.67 9.27
CA LEU A 215 19.15 -3.18 10.41
C LEU A 215 20.65 -3.19 10.13
N THR A 216 21.04 -3.64 8.92
CA THR A 216 22.45 -3.63 8.50
C THR A 216 23.00 -2.20 8.47
N MET A 217 22.25 -1.24 7.91
CA MET A 217 22.66 0.17 7.89
C MET A 217 22.82 0.74 9.31
N ILE A 218 21.91 0.43 10.23
CA ILE A 218 21.99 0.87 11.63
C ILE A 218 23.24 0.31 12.31
N CYS A 219 23.50 -1.00 12.17
CA CYS A 219 24.68 -1.65 12.75
C CYS A 219 25.97 -0.98 12.26
N VAL A 220 26.06 -0.67 10.96
CA VAL A 220 27.24 0.01 10.39
C VAL A 220 27.35 1.45 10.86
N MET A 221 26.25 2.21 10.94
CA MET A 221 26.27 3.58 11.44
C MET A 221 26.71 3.65 12.91
N TYR A 222 26.22 2.71 13.72
CA TYR A 222 26.62 2.57 15.13
C TYR A 222 28.10 2.22 15.25
N ALA A 223 28.59 1.25 14.47
CA ALA A 223 30.01 0.87 14.45
C ALA A 223 30.92 2.04 14.03
N ARG A 224 30.47 2.89 13.11
CA ARG A 224 31.20 4.08 12.65
C ARG A 224 31.14 5.26 13.64
N ARG A 225 30.46 5.13 14.79
CA ARG A 225 30.18 6.21 15.76
C ARG A 225 29.58 7.48 15.12
N ASN A 226 28.87 7.32 14.01
CA ASN A 226 28.15 8.42 13.39
C ASN A 226 26.78 8.57 14.07
N ALA A 227 26.32 9.81 14.21
CA ALA A 227 24.99 10.06 14.76
C ALA A 227 23.93 9.28 13.97
N LEU A 228 23.20 8.41 14.67
CA LEU A 228 22.07 7.70 14.09
C LEU A 228 20.99 8.73 13.78
N SER A 229 20.62 8.88 12.51
CA SER A 229 19.47 9.71 12.16
C SER A 229 18.21 9.08 12.77
N ILE A 230 17.46 9.84 13.57
CA ILE A 230 16.15 9.44 14.14
C ILE A 230 15.22 8.87 13.05
N GLN A 231 15.38 9.36 11.80
CA GLN A 231 14.65 8.86 10.64
C GLN A 231 14.90 7.36 10.38
N CYS A 232 16.13 6.85 10.54
CA CYS A 232 16.43 5.43 10.32
C CYS A 232 15.72 4.52 11.34
N GLY A 233 15.64 4.95 12.61
CA GLY A 233 14.93 4.21 13.66
C GLY A 233 13.42 4.19 13.44
N ILE A 234 12.82 5.34 13.08
CA ILE A 234 11.39 5.42 12.74
C ILE A 234 11.08 4.53 11.53
N ILE A 235 11.92 4.54 10.50
CA ILE A 235 11.71 3.73 9.30
C ILE A 235 11.75 2.22 9.62
N VAL A 236 12.68 1.76 10.46
CA VAL A 236 12.70 0.34 10.91
C VAL A 236 11.45 -0.01 11.69
N ILE A 237 11.02 0.84 12.63
CA ILE A 237 9.83 0.57 13.45
C ILE A 237 8.58 0.46 12.56
N VAL A 238 8.45 1.34 11.57
CA VAL A 238 7.33 1.33 10.59
C VAL A 238 7.38 0.11 9.67
N HIS A 239 8.57 -0.33 9.23
CA HIS A 239 8.70 -1.54 8.40
C HIS A 239 8.47 -2.83 9.21
N MET A 240 8.91 -2.87 10.46
CA MET A 240 8.70 -4.01 11.37
C MET A 240 7.24 -4.12 11.83
N SER A 241 6.54 -2.99 12.08
CA SER A 241 5.11 -3.01 12.41
C SER A 241 4.28 -3.50 11.22
N THR A 242 4.68 -3.16 9.99
CA THR A 242 4.08 -3.67 8.75
C THR A 242 4.24 -5.19 8.63
N MET A 243 5.45 -5.73 8.87
CA MET A 243 5.71 -7.17 8.87
C MET A 243 4.87 -7.93 9.91
N LEU A 244 4.84 -7.44 11.15
CA LEU A 244 4.10 -8.07 12.24
C LEU A 244 2.59 -8.04 11.99
N GLY A 245 2.05 -6.91 11.54
CA GLY A 245 0.62 -6.78 11.23
C GLY A 245 0.13 -7.80 10.20
N TYR A 246 0.95 -8.13 9.19
CA TYR A 246 0.59 -9.14 8.19
C TYR A 246 0.74 -10.58 8.68
N ALA A 247 1.78 -10.90 9.45
CA ALA A 247 1.93 -12.23 10.05
C ALA A 247 0.76 -12.56 11.00
N PHE A 248 0.28 -11.56 11.75
CA PHE A 248 -0.89 -11.70 12.63
C PHE A 248 -2.19 -12.00 11.87
N LEU A 249 -2.36 -11.48 10.65
CA LEU A 249 -3.58 -11.67 9.86
C LEU A 249 -3.69 -13.03 9.20
N GLN A 250 -2.56 -13.71 8.99
CA GLN A 250 -2.51 -15.00 8.27
C GLN A 250 -2.47 -16.22 9.20
N LEU A 251 -2.14 -16.04 10.48
CA LEU A 251 -1.86 -17.15 11.41
C LEU A 251 -2.96 -17.44 12.43
N ILE A 252 -3.99 -16.60 12.54
CA ILE A 252 -5.03 -16.73 13.59
C ILE A 252 -6.40 -16.73 12.92
N HIS A 253 -7.30 -17.62 13.35
CA HIS A 253 -8.74 -17.50 13.05
C HIS A 253 -9.20 -16.10 13.47
N THR A 254 -9.39 -15.22 12.49
CA THR A 254 -9.53 -13.79 12.77
C THR A 254 -10.88 -13.52 13.38
N SER A 255 -10.90 -13.01 14.62
CA SER A 255 -12.12 -12.45 15.20
C SER A 255 -12.55 -11.21 14.40
N GLU A 256 -13.84 -10.86 14.45
CA GLU A 256 -14.33 -9.64 13.77
C GLU A 256 -13.55 -8.39 14.20
N ALA A 257 -13.19 -8.28 15.48
CA ALA A 257 -12.39 -7.18 16.01
C ALA A 257 -11.01 -7.10 15.34
N LEU A 258 -10.37 -8.24 15.10
CA LEU A 258 -9.06 -8.28 14.45
C LEU A 258 -9.16 -7.85 12.97
N GLN A 259 -10.24 -8.19 12.29
CA GLN A 259 -10.50 -7.74 10.91
C GLN A 259 -10.68 -6.22 10.82
N TYR A 260 -11.35 -5.58 11.79
CA TYR A 260 -11.41 -4.12 11.87
C TYR A 260 -10.03 -3.50 12.06
N VAL A 261 -9.26 -4.01 13.02
CA VAL A 261 -7.89 -3.55 13.30
C VAL A 261 -7.01 -3.72 12.07
N ALA A 262 -7.13 -4.82 11.35
CA ALA A 262 -6.41 -5.09 10.11
C ALA A 262 -6.68 -4.04 9.05
N HIS A 263 -7.95 -3.78 8.77
CA HIS A 263 -8.35 -2.84 7.74
C HIS A 263 -7.87 -1.43 8.07
N VAL A 264 -8.09 -0.98 9.31
CA VAL A 264 -7.64 0.34 9.78
C VAL A 264 -6.11 0.43 9.76
N SER A 265 -5.40 -0.63 10.14
CA SER A 265 -3.93 -0.65 10.10
C SER A 265 -3.40 -0.53 8.67
N TRP A 266 -4.02 -1.24 7.72
CA TRP A 266 -3.65 -1.13 6.30
C TRP A 266 -3.92 0.28 5.76
N LEU A 267 -5.04 0.89 6.12
CA LEU A 267 -5.35 2.27 5.77
C LEU A 267 -4.31 3.24 6.34
N LEU A 268 -4.03 3.16 7.65
CA LEU A 268 -3.08 4.04 8.33
C LEU A 268 -1.66 3.91 7.77
N MET A 269 -1.25 2.71 7.35
CA MET A 269 0.05 2.48 6.70
C MET A 269 0.25 3.38 5.48
N HIS A 270 -0.79 3.60 4.67
CA HIS A 270 -0.74 4.49 3.52
C HIS A 270 -1.12 5.94 3.84
N ALA A 271 -1.86 6.20 4.92
CA ALA A 271 -2.25 7.57 5.29
C ALA A 271 -1.16 8.34 6.06
N LEU A 272 -0.30 7.65 6.82
CA LEU A 272 0.71 8.28 7.70
C LEU A 272 1.96 8.88 7.04
N PRO A 273 2.51 8.36 5.92
CA PRO A 273 3.77 8.85 5.35
C PRO A 273 3.86 10.39 5.13
N PRO A 274 2.84 11.11 4.63
CA PRO A 274 2.97 12.54 4.38
C PRO A 274 3.02 13.33 5.71
N PHE A 275 2.37 12.86 6.77
CA PHE A 275 2.50 13.45 8.10
C PHE A 275 3.93 13.28 8.65
N VAL A 276 4.54 12.11 8.44
CA VAL A 276 5.95 11.86 8.76
C VAL A 276 6.85 12.80 7.98
N TYR A 277 6.59 13.01 6.68
CA TYR A 277 7.36 13.94 5.85
C TYR A 277 7.26 15.39 6.36
N LEU A 278 6.06 15.88 6.66
CA LEU A 278 5.86 17.24 7.16
C LEU A 278 6.49 17.47 8.54
N THR A 279 6.52 16.42 9.38
CA THR A 279 7.08 16.49 10.74
C THR A 279 8.60 16.40 10.75
N PHE A 280 9.17 15.44 10.02
CA PHE A 280 10.59 15.06 10.14
C PHE A 280 11.46 15.42 8.94
N ASN A 281 10.89 15.81 7.79
CA ASN A 281 11.67 16.25 6.63
C ASN A 281 11.69 17.78 6.54
N SER A 282 12.75 18.38 7.07
CA SER A 282 12.93 19.84 7.09
C SER A 282 12.96 20.47 5.69
N ALA A 283 13.43 19.76 4.67
CA ALA A 283 13.46 20.25 3.29
C ALA A 283 12.05 20.32 2.70
N ILE A 284 11.23 19.27 2.89
CA ILE A 284 9.82 19.26 2.48
C ILE A 284 9.07 20.36 3.24
N ARG A 285 9.22 20.43 4.57
CA ARG A 285 8.54 21.45 5.39
C ARG A 285 8.88 22.86 4.95
N LYS A 286 10.16 23.17 4.72
CA LYS A 286 10.60 24.50 4.25
C LYS A 286 9.94 24.84 2.91
N HIS A 287 9.91 23.90 1.98
CA HIS A 287 9.29 24.11 0.68
C HIS A 287 7.77 24.29 0.76
N VAL A 288 7.08 23.51 1.59
CA VAL A 288 5.63 23.63 1.81
C VAL A 288 5.31 24.99 2.44
N LEU A 289 6.09 25.45 3.42
CA LEU A 289 5.92 26.78 4.02
C LEU A 289 6.09 27.90 3.00
N THR A 290 7.03 27.79 2.05
CA THR A 290 7.18 28.77 0.96
C THR A 290 5.95 28.82 0.04
N ILE A 291 5.28 27.69 -0.18
CA ILE A 291 4.05 27.63 -1.00
C ILE A 291 2.86 28.22 -0.25
N VAL A 292 2.68 27.84 1.02
CA VAL A 292 1.50 28.20 1.82
C VAL A 292 1.58 29.63 2.34
N SER A 293 2.78 30.12 2.66
CA SER A 293 3.00 31.48 3.16
C SER A 293 4.31 32.06 2.60
N PRO A 294 4.26 32.61 1.38
CA PRO A 294 5.42 33.27 0.76
C PRO A 294 5.97 34.43 1.61
N SER A 295 5.11 35.08 2.40
CA SER A 295 5.43 36.22 3.26
C SER A 295 6.25 35.88 4.50
N MET A 296 6.30 34.63 4.96
CA MET A 296 7.13 34.21 6.11
C MET A 296 8.61 33.93 5.74
N VAL A 297 8.96 33.98 4.46
CA VAL A 297 10.33 33.64 3.96
C VAL A 297 11.10 34.87 3.50
N GLN A 298 10.47 36.05 3.42
CA GLN A 298 11.23 37.28 3.17
C GLN A 298 12.02 37.65 4.43
N PRO A 299 13.36 37.76 4.35
CA PRO A 299 14.11 38.38 5.43
C PRO A 299 13.60 39.82 5.56
N THR A 300 13.21 40.20 6.77
CA THR A 300 12.99 41.60 7.13
C THR A 300 14.22 42.38 6.69
N SER A 301 14.01 43.27 5.70
CA SER A 301 14.99 44.24 5.22
C SER A 301 15.45 45.17 6.34
#